data_AF-A0A0S9KQ29-F1
#
_entry.id   AF-A0A0S9KQ29-F1
#
_cell.length_a   1.000
_cell.length_b   1.000
_cell.length_c   1.000
_cell.angle_alpha   90.00
_cell.angle_beta   90.00
_cell.angle_gamma   90.00
#
_symmetry.space_group_name_H-M   'P 1'
#
loop_
_entity.id
_entity.type
_entity.pdbx_description
1 polymer ?
#
loop_
_entity_poly.entity_id
_entity_poly.type
_entity_poly.pdbx_seq_one_letter_code
_entity_poly.pdbx_strand_id
1 'polypeptide(L)'
;MGLVPDLLTPSQFAHRAVGIPWIRWRSDFDGMDCFGCIVLYHRHVLGIELGEVPATDIATGFHATAGWRECEPEAGVTCFMAWRNGAPTHCGVLLTSTEVLHSEGSQDHPGSVRVSRLAVVQRAYGEIKFYRYTDAHDTQ
;
A
#
# COMPACT_ATOMS: atom_id res chain seq x y z
N MET A 1 -26.14 -13.36 -0.14
CA MET A 1 -25.78 -12.26 -1.07
C MET A 1 -25.23 -11.15 -0.18
N GLY A 2 -23.93 -11.21 0.12
CA GLY A 2 -23.29 -10.27 1.03
C GLY A 2 -23.19 -8.90 0.35
N LEU A 3 -23.63 -7.86 1.04
CA LEU A 3 -23.47 -6.47 0.60
C LEU A 3 -21.98 -6.24 0.35
N VAL A 4 -21.62 -5.90 -0.90
CA VAL A 4 -20.31 -5.30 -1.16
C VAL A 4 -20.31 -4.01 -0.34
N PRO A 5 -19.35 -3.80 0.58
CA PRO A 5 -19.25 -2.52 1.27
C PRO A 5 -19.20 -1.40 0.24
N ASP A 6 -19.88 -0.27 0.48
CA ASP A 6 -19.70 0.92 -0.36
C ASP A 6 -18.21 1.25 -0.38
N LEU A 7 -17.57 1.01 -1.53
CA LEU A 7 -16.15 1.26 -1.72
C LEU A 7 -15.89 2.75 -1.62
N LEU A 8 -14.82 3.11 -0.94
CA LEU A 8 -14.33 4.47 -0.85
C LEU A 8 -13.66 4.85 -2.16
N THR A 9 -13.83 6.09 -2.59
CA THR A 9 -12.92 6.65 -3.60
C THR A 9 -11.50 6.76 -3.03
N PRO A 10 -10.46 6.80 -3.87
CA PRO A 10 -9.09 7.04 -3.41
C PRO A 10 -8.95 8.29 -2.53
N SER A 11 -9.69 9.36 -2.85
CA SER A 11 -9.68 10.61 -2.08
C SER A 11 -10.37 10.49 -0.73
N GLN A 12 -11.50 9.77 -0.65
CA GLN A 12 -12.18 9.50 0.61
C GLN A 12 -11.32 8.64 1.53
N PHE A 13 -10.68 7.60 0.98
CA PHE A 13 -9.74 6.78 1.73
C PHE A 13 -8.57 7.61 2.24
N ALA A 14 -7.93 8.41 1.37
CA ALA A 14 -6.81 9.26 1.77
C ALA A 14 -7.20 10.26 2.87
N HIS A 15 -8.35 10.93 2.76
CA HIS A 15 -8.86 11.84 3.78
C HIS A 15 -9.06 11.15 5.14
N ARG A 16 -9.53 9.90 5.12
CA ARG A 16 -9.71 9.10 6.34
C ARG A 16 -8.40 8.56 6.89
N ALA A 17 -7.44 8.23 6.02
CA ALA A 17 -6.23 7.53 6.39
C ALA A 17 -5.10 8.45 6.85
N VAL A 18 -4.96 9.64 6.26
CA VAL A 18 -3.89 10.59 6.60
C VAL A 18 -3.93 10.93 8.10
N GLY A 19 -2.76 10.85 8.73
CA GLY A 19 -2.58 11.10 10.16
C GLY A 19 -2.76 9.88 11.05
N ILE A 20 -3.25 8.75 10.54
CA ILE A 20 -3.32 7.50 11.31
C ILE A 20 -1.90 7.07 11.69
N PRO A 21 -1.66 6.73 12.97
CA PRO A 21 -0.32 6.42 13.44
C PRO A 21 0.23 5.18 12.74
N TRP A 22 1.53 5.22 12.47
CA TRP A 22 2.27 4.05 12.07
C TRP A 22 2.35 3.10 13.27
N ILE A 23 1.80 1.89 13.13
CA ILE A 23 1.92 0.83 14.12
C ILE A 23 2.28 -0.46 13.39
N ARG A 24 3.41 -1.05 13.78
CA ARG A 24 3.96 -2.26 13.17
C ARG A 24 2.90 -3.37 13.07
N TRP A 25 2.72 -3.90 11.86
CA TRP A 25 1.82 -5.00 11.51
C TRP A 25 0.33 -4.73 11.67
N ARG A 26 -0.09 -3.49 11.96
CA ARG A 26 -1.51 -3.13 12.04
C ARG A 26 -2.05 -2.77 10.67
N SER A 27 -3.34 -3.02 10.47
CA SER A 27 -4.10 -2.75 9.25
C SER A 27 -5.54 -2.37 9.59
N ASP A 28 -5.70 -1.41 10.50
CA ASP A 28 -6.99 -0.84 10.89
C ASP A 28 -6.93 0.69 10.94
N PHE A 29 -8.07 1.35 11.20
CA PHE A 29 -8.10 2.81 11.25
C PHE A 29 -7.60 3.41 12.58
N ASP A 30 -7.19 2.58 13.54
CA ASP A 30 -6.53 3.02 14.78
C ASP A 30 -4.99 2.97 14.64
N GLY A 31 -4.47 2.23 13.65
CA GLY A 31 -3.07 2.26 13.25
C GLY A 31 -2.78 1.40 12.02
N MET A 32 -1.83 1.83 11.20
CA MET A 32 -1.37 1.02 10.07
C MET A 32 0.10 1.27 9.71
N ASP A 33 0.85 0.22 9.44
CA ASP A 33 2.16 0.36 8.80
C ASP A 33 2.03 0.50 7.28
N CYS A 34 3.16 0.50 6.56
CA CYS A 34 3.15 0.69 5.12
C CYS A 34 2.40 -0.43 4.37
N PHE A 35 2.49 -1.67 4.84
CA PHE A 35 1.77 -2.78 4.24
C PHE A 35 0.30 -2.80 4.67
N GLY A 36 0.02 -2.48 5.93
CA GLY A 36 -1.34 -2.31 6.42
C GLY A 36 -2.12 -1.25 5.64
N CYS A 37 -1.44 -0.17 5.22
CA CYS A 37 -2.01 0.83 4.31
C CYS A 37 -2.41 0.22 2.95
N ILE A 38 -1.60 -0.70 2.39
CA ILE A 38 -1.92 -1.40 1.14
C ILE A 38 -3.11 -2.34 1.35
N VAL A 39 -3.11 -3.15 2.40
CA VAL A 39 -4.20 -4.07 2.74
C VAL A 39 -5.53 -3.32 2.83
N LEU A 40 -5.54 -2.21 3.58
CA LEU A 40 -6.75 -1.40 3.75
C LEU A 40 -7.17 -0.69 2.46
N TYR A 41 -6.23 -0.20 1.65
CA TYR A 41 -6.57 0.42 0.36
C TYR A 41 -7.20 -0.61 -0.57
N HIS A 42 -6.63 -1.81 -0.68
CA HIS A 42 -7.20 -2.86 -1.53
C HIS A 42 -8.60 -3.25 -1.06
N ARG A 43 -8.79 -3.43 0.24
CA ARG A 43 -10.10 -3.77 0.83
C ARG A 43 -11.15 -2.67 0.59
N HIS A 44 -10.84 -1.43 0.96
CA HIS A 44 -11.84 -0.37 1.03
C HIS A 44 -11.99 0.41 -0.26
N VAL A 45 -11.00 0.42 -1.16
CA VAL A 45 -11.05 1.16 -2.43
C VAL A 45 -11.23 0.22 -3.62
N LEU A 46 -10.53 -0.92 -3.63
CA LEU A 46 -10.55 -1.84 -4.77
C LEU A 46 -11.48 -3.04 -4.57
N GLY A 47 -11.98 -3.28 -3.35
CA GLY A 47 -12.80 -4.45 -3.03
C GLY A 47 -12.01 -5.77 -3.06
N ILE A 48 -10.69 -5.72 -2.89
CA ILE A 48 -9.78 -6.86 -2.98
C ILE A 48 -9.24 -7.20 -1.60
N GLU A 49 -9.36 -8.47 -1.19
CA GLU A 49 -8.79 -8.97 0.06
C GLU A 49 -7.40 -9.57 -0.19
N LEU A 50 -6.35 -8.84 0.18
CA LEU A 50 -4.96 -9.33 0.09
C LEU A 50 -4.56 -10.29 1.23
N GLY A 51 -5.41 -10.42 2.26
CA GLY A 51 -5.08 -11.12 3.50
C GLY A 51 -4.52 -10.21 4.59
N GLU A 52 -3.85 -10.81 5.58
CA GLU A 52 -3.28 -10.09 6.73
C GLU A 52 -1.90 -9.48 6.39
N VAL A 53 -1.49 -8.49 7.19
CA VAL A 53 -0.14 -7.94 7.11
C VAL A 53 0.87 -9.02 7.51
N PRO A 54 1.91 -9.29 6.72
CA PRO A 54 2.95 -10.23 7.11
C PRO A 54 3.63 -9.76 8.40
N ALA A 55 3.60 -10.59 9.44
CA ALA A 55 4.27 -10.31 10.73
C ALA A 55 5.80 -10.50 10.67
N THR A 56 6.40 -10.48 9.47
CA THR A 56 7.83 -10.66 9.22
C THR A 56 8.41 -9.40 8.56
N ASP A 57 8.23 -9.28 7.25
CA ASP A 57 8.72 -8.18 6.41
C ASP A 57 7.84 -7.97 5.17
N ILE A 58 8.09 -6.85 4.47
CA ILE A 58 7.39 -6.45 3.25
C ILE A 58 7.67 -7.43 2.11
N ALA A 59 8.86 -8.01 2.05
CA ALA A 59 9.25 -8.98 1.03
C ALA A 59 8.36 -10.22 1.07
N THR A 60 8.06 -10.72 2.27
CA THR A 60 7.17 -11.87 2.48
C THR A 60 5.79 -11.58 1.92
N GLY A 61 5.23 -10.40 2.18
CA GLY A 61 3.93 -10.00 1.64
C GLY A 61 3.94 -9.86 0.12
N PHE A 62 4.97 -9.21 -0.41
CA PHE A 62 5.18 -9.08 -1.86
C PHE A 62 5.27 -10.44 -2.56
N HIS A 63 5.98 -11.42 -1.98
CA HIS A 63 6.13 -12.75 -2.57
C HIS A 63 4.93 -13.68 -2.34
N ALA A 64 4.18 -13.49 -1.25
CA ALA A 64 3.04 -14.33 -0.90
C ALA A 64 1.84 -14.11 -1.83
N THR A 65 1.70 -12.92 -2.42
CA THR A 65 0.58 -12.63 -3.32
C THR A 65 0.96 -12.88 -4.78
N ALA A 66 0.50 -14.01 -5.33
CA ALA A 66 0.77 -14.41 -6.71
C ALA A 66 0.17 -13.47 -7.80
N GLY A 67 -0.61 -12.46 -7.40
CA GLY A 67 -1.34 -11.56 -8.30
C GLY A 67 -0.61 -10.27 -8.69
N TRP A 68 0.62 -10.02 -8.22
CA TRP A 68 1.33 -8.79 -8.58
C TRP A 68 1.84 -8.82 -10.02
N ARG A 69 1.40 -7.85 -10.83
CA ARG A 69 1.89 -7.62 -12.19
C ARG A 69 2.53 -6.25 -12.28
N GLU A 70 3.79 -6.22 -12.68
CA GLU A 70 4.52 -4.97 -12.89
C GLU A 70 3.85 -4.14 -13.99
N CYS A 71 3.73 -2.83 -13.78
CA CYS A 71 3.03 -1.92 -14.68
C CYS A 71 3.62 -0.51 -14.65
N GLU A 72 3.05 0.39 -15.47
CA GLU A 72 3.38 1.81 -15.46
C GLU A 72 2.74 2.54 -14.25
N PRO A 73 3.27 3.70 -13.83
CA PRO A 73 2.72 4.47 -12.71
C PRO A 73 1.39 5.16 -13.06
N GLU A 74 0.32 4.75 -12.39
CA GLU A 74 -1.02 5.34 -12.50
C GLU A 74 -1.76 5.27 -11.15
N ALA A 75 -2.91 5.96 -11.05
CA ALA A 75 -3.71 5.94 -9.83
C ALA A 75 -4.21 4.52 -9.47
N GLY A 76 -4.18 4.18 -8.19
CA GLY A 76 -4.58 2.88 -7.65
C GLY A 76 -3.48 1.81 -7.67
N VAL A 77 -2.34 2.09 -8.31
CA VAL A 77 -1.24 1.14 -8.39
C VAL A 77 -0.40 1.15 -7.13
N THR A 78 -0.01 -0.04 -6.68
CA THR A 78 0.88 -0.22 -5.54
C THR A 78 2.30 0.09 -5.94
N CYS A 79 3.00 0.90 -5.15
CA CYS A 79 4.41 1.20 -5.35
C CYS A 79 5.25 0.49 -4.27
N PHE A 80 6.12 -0.42 -4.71
CA PHE A 80 7.11 -1.08 -3.88
C PHE A 80 8.46 -0.38 -4.05
N MET A 81 9.08 -0.01 -2.92
CA MET A 81 10.22 0.90 -2.89
C MET A 81 11.28 0.48 -1.87
N ALA A 82 12.39 1.22 -1.87
CA ALA A 82 13.51 0.98 -0.96
C ALA A 82 14.08 -0.44 -1.10
N TRP A 83 14.39 -0.83 -2.33
CA TRP A 83 14.90 -2.16 -2.65
C TRP A 83 16.22 -2.43 -1.90
N ARG A 84 16.25 -3.49 -1.11
CA ARG A 84 17.44 -4.00 -0.42
C ARG A 84 17.56 -5.49 -0.67
N ASN A 85 18.73 -5.94 -1.12
CA ASN A 85 19.00 -7.36 -1.39
C ASN A 85 17.97 -8.02 -2.32
N GLY A 86 17.44 -7.28 -3.31
CA GLY A 86 16.49 -7.80 -4.29
C GLY A 86 15.02 -7.82 -3.84
N ALA A 87 14.68 -7.22 -2.69
CA ALA A 87 13.30 -7.15 -2.22
C ALA A 87 12.93 -5.74 -1.69
N PRO A 88 11.65 -5.33 -1.76
CA PRO A 88 11.22 -4.03 -1.23
C PRO A 88 11.19 -4.03 0.31
N THR A 89 11.49 -2.88 0.90
CA THR A 89 11.42 -2.69 2.37
C THR A 89 10.41 -1.64 2.79
N HIS A 90 9.82 -0.94 1.83
CA HIS A 90 8.75 0.03 2.06
C HIS A 90 7.78 0.02 0.88
N CYS A 91 6.56 0.50 1.10
CA CYS A 91 5.51 0.42 0.08
C CYS A 91 4.41 1.48 0.30
N GLY A 92 3.61 1.71 -0.73
CA GLY A 92 2.52 2.69 -0.74
C GLY A 92 1.62 2.51 -1.94
N VAL A 93 0.72 3.46 -2.17
CA VAL A 93 -0.21 3.45 -3.31
C VAL A 93 -0.25 4.82 -3.99
N LEU A 94 -0.28 4.82 -5.31
CA LEU A 94 -0.47 6.04 -6.09
C LEU A 94 -1.93 6.51 -5.99
N LEU A 95 -2.16 7.72 -5.49
CA LEU A 95 -3.48 8.37 -5.55
C LEU A 95 -3.70 9.04 -6.90
N THR A 96 -2.61 9.55 -7.48
CA THR A 96 -2.50 10.12 -8.82
C THR A 96 -1.18 9.65 -9.43
N SER A 97 -0.90 10.00 -10.69
CA SER A 97 0.41 9.71 -11.30
C SER A 97 1.59 10.43 -10.61
N THR A 98 1.33 11.34 -9.65
CA THR A 98 2.38 12.14 -9.00
C THR A 98 2.32 12.14 -7.48
N GLU A 99 1.36 11.46 -6.87
CA GLU A 99 1.13 11.47 -5.42
C GLU A 99 1.02 10.05 -4.87
N VAL A 100 1.77 9.78 -3.80
CA VAL A 100 1.84 8.50 -3.12
C VAL A 100 1.26 8.64 -1.72
N LEU A 101 0.24 7.84 -1.41
CA LEU A 101 -0.19 7.60 -0.03
C LEU A 101 0.67 6.48 0.55
N HIS A 102 1.28 6.74 1.70
CA HIS A 102 2.09 5.74 2.40
C HIS A 102 2.11 6.02 3.90
N SER A 103 2.24 4.95 4.69
CA SER A 103 2.53 5.05 6.13
C SER A 103 4.03 4.95 6.32
N GLU A 104 4.64 5.96 6.93
CA GLU A 104 6.08 5.95 7.21
C GLU A 104 6.30 6.17 8.70
N GLY A 105 7.16 5.34 9.27
CA GLY A 105 7.51 5.32 10.68
C GLY A 105 8.33 4.07 10.97
N SER A 106 8.79 3.96 12.20
CA SER A 106 9.46 2.76 12.73
C SER A 106 9.19 2.65 14.23
N GLN A 107 9.63 1.55 14.85
CA GLN A 107 9.52 1.40 16.31
C GLN A 107 10.27 2.48 17.09
N ASP A 108 11.39 2.97 16.54
CA ASP A 108 12.25 3.98 17.18
C ASP A 108 11.92 5.41 16.73
N HIS A 109 11.13 5.57 15.67
CA HIS A 109 10.74 6.86 15.13
C HIS A 109 9.24 6.84 14.78
N PRO A 110 8.37 7.32 15.67
CA PRO A 110 6.94 7.31 15.43
C PRO A 110 6.63 8.12 14.16
N GLY A 111 5.61 7.69 13.45
CA GLY A 111 5.19 8.33 12.22
C GLY A 111 3.72 8.07 11.93
N SER A 112 3.30 8.34 10.71
CA SER A 112 1.90 8.27 10.33
C SER A 112 1.73 8.08 8.82
N VAL A 113 0.51 7.76 8.44
CA VAL A 113 0.05 7.84 7.05
C VAL A 113 0.10 9.29 6.56
N ARG A 114 0.60 9.48 5.34
CA ARG A 114 0.63 10.78 4.66
C ARG A 114 0.64 10.63 3.14
N VAL A 115 0.37 11.75 2.46
CA VAL A 115 0.54 11.87 1.01
C VAL A 115 1.83 12.63 0.71
N SER A 116 2.68 12.04 -0.12
CA SER A 116 3.94 12.64 -0.59
C SER A 116 3.96 12.72 -2.11
N ARG A 117 4.70 13.69 -2.67
CA ARG A 117 4.95 13.72 -4.12
C ARG A 117 5.84 12.55 -4.53
N LEU A 118 5.48 11.85 -5.60
CA LEU A 118 6.23 10.70 -6.11
C LEU A 118 7.72 11.04 -6.34
N ALA A 119 8.02 12.21 -6.90
CA ALA A 119 9.40 12.67 -7.10
C ALA A 119 10.20 12.78 -5.78
N VAL A 120 9.55 13.16 -4.67
CA VAL A 120 10.20 13.23 -3.35
C VAL A 120 10.46 11.82 -2.82
N VAL A 121 9.48 10.92 -2.97
CA VAL A 121 9.59 9.51 -2.57
C VAL A 121 10.70 8.81 -3.36
N GLN A 122 10.78 9.03 -4.68
CA GLN A 122 11.85 8.50 -5.55
C GLN A 122 13.23 8.98 -5.10
N ARG A 123 13.37 10.26 -4.75
CA ARG A 123 14.64 10.79 -4.23
C ARG A 123 15.03 10.15 -2.90
N ALA A 124 14.06 9.86 -2.02
CA ALA A 124 14.32 9.30 -0.69
C ALA A 124 14.63 7.80 -0.73
N TYR A 125 13.93 7.05 -1.58
CA TYR A 125 13.95 5.58 -1.56
C TYR A 125 14.64 4.94 -2.78
N GLY A 126 15.06 5.73 -3.75
CA GLY A 126 15.74 5.26 -4.96
C GLY A 126 14.76 4.56 -5.91
N GLU A 127 15.08 3.32 -6.27
CA GLU A 127 14.26 2.53 -7.19
C GLU A 127 12.86 2.31 -6.62
N ILE A 128 11.85 2.56 -7.46
CA ILE A 128 10.45 2.28 -7.19
C ILE A 128 9.92 1.46 -8.35
N LYS A 129 9.24 0.36 -8.02
CA LYS A 129 8.52 -0.46 -8.99
C LYS A 129 7.03 -0.43 -8.69
N PHE A 130 6.24 -0.48 -9.74
CA PHE A 130 4.80 -0.29 -9.69
C PHE A 130 4.12 -1.61 -10.04
N TYR A 131 3.15 -2.01 -9.23
CA TYR A 131 2.45 -3.28 -9.40
C TYR A 131 0.95 -3.10 -9.23
N ARG A 132 0.22 -3.66 -10.19
CA ARG A 132 -1.21 -3.86 -10.06
C ARG A 132 -1.46 -5.25 -9.51
N TYR A 133 -2.35 -5.35 -8.54
CA TYR A 133 -2.86 -6.65 -8.11
C TYR A 133 -3.95 -7.10 -9.08
N THR A 134 -3.80 -8.30 -9.64
CA THR A 134 -4.87 -8.99 -10.37
C THR A 134 -5.25 -10.22 -9.58
N ASP A 135 -6.50 -10.28 -9.12
CA ASP A 135 -7.00 -11.51 -8.52
C ASP A 135 -7.07 -12.59 -9.61
N ALA A 136 -6.45 -13.74 -9.39
CA ALA A 136 -6.41 -14.84 -10.36
C ALA A 136 -7.81 -15.46 -10.60
N HIS A 137 -8.83 -14.98 -9.88
CA HIS A 137 -10.23 -15.36 -10.04
C HIS A 137 -10.97 -14.62 -11.16
N ASP A 138 -10.35 -13.64 -11.83
CA ASP A 138 -10.97 -12.88 -12.93
C ASP A 138 -10.53 -13.36 -14.32
N THR A 139 -10.54 -14.68 -14.52
CA THR A 139 -10.51 -15.28 -15.87
C THR A 139 -11.72 -16.20 -16.00
N GLN A 140 -12.81 -15.64 -16.54
CA GLN A 140 -13.83 -16.41 -17.24
C GLN A 140 -14.22 -15.66 -18.53
#